data_AF-A0A960B5Y8-F1
#
_entry.id   AF-A0A960B5Y8-F1
#
_cell.length_a   1.000
_cell.length_b   1.000
_cell.length_c   1.000
_cell.angle_alpha   90.00
_cell.angle_beta   90.00
_cell.angle_gamma   90.00
#
_symmetry.space_group_name_H-M   'P 1'
#
loop_
_entity.id
_entity.type
_entity.pdbx_description
1 polymer ?
#
loop_
_entity_poly.entity_id
_entity_poly.type
_entity_poly.pdbx_seq_one_letter_code
_entity_poly.pdbx_strand_id
1 'polypeptide(L)'
;MSTARLMSRPDDLTKLGLTPGVVQQWEDGRRDNTEPGHAEVWYFDATMDDGTKTVVGFRPVDPAGGMAGGEAPNLNINITTPDGEDFVGMIQVPASDSSMALDHAEVALRSAFRRR
;
A
#
# COMPACT_ATOMS: atom_id res chain seq x y z
N MET A 1 -7.51 -2.37 31.40
CA MET A 1 -7.18 -2.49 29.97
C MET A 1 -7.93 -3.70 29.44
N SER A 2 -8.73 -3.57 28.40
CA SER A 2 -9.29 -4.73 27.72
C SER A 2 -8.19 -5.41 26.90
N THR A 3 -8.18 -6.74 26.89
CA THR A 3 -7.28 -7.52 26.04
C THR A 3 -7.81 -7.47 24.60
N ALA A 4 -6.99 -7.02 23.66
CA ALA A 4 -7.31 -7.20 22.24
C ALA A 4 -7.19 -8.69 21.88
N ARG A 5 -8.02 -9.16 20.94
CA ARG A 5 -7.84 -10.48 20.32
C ARG A 5 -7.75 -10.34 18.82
N LEU A 6 -7.01 -11.25 18.19
CA LEU A 6 -7.03 -11.38 16.73
C LEU A 6 -8.41 -11.85 16.24
N MET A 7 -8.88 -11.27 15.14
CA MET A 7 -10.12 -11.63 14.44
C MET A 7 -9.90 -12.85 13.53
N SER A 8 -9.51 -13.98 14.12
CA SER A 8 -9.13 -15.21 13.38
C SER A 8 -10.15 -16.35 13.46
N ARG A 9 -11.32 -16.15 14.08
CA ARG A 9 -12.38 -17.17 14.14
C ARG A 9 -13.27 -17.10 12.89
N PRO A 10 -13.94 -18.20 12.50
CA PRO A 10 -14.88 -18.19 11.37
C PRO A 10 -15.89 -17.04 11.43
N ASP A 11 -16.51 -16.80 12.60
CA ASP A 11 -17.46 -15.69 12.78
C ASP A 11 -16.85 -14.30 12.55
N ASP A 12 -15.54 -14.14 12.80
CA ASP A 12 -14.86 -12.88 12.54
C ASP A 12 -14.63 -12.68 11.05
N LEU A 13 -14.19 -13.74 10.37
CA LEU A 13 -14.00 -13.73 8.92
C LEU A 13 -15.33 -13.43 8.22
N THR A 14 -16.43 -14.06 8.65
CA THR A 14 -17.78 -13.75 8.14
C THR A 14 -18.17 -12.29 8.38
N LYS A 15 -17.87 -11.71 9.55
CA LYS A 15 -18.12 -10.28 9.81
C LYS A 15 -17.30 -9.36 8.90
N LEU A 16 -16.12 -9.80 8.50
CA LEU A 16 -15.23 -9.09 7.56
C LEU A 16 -15.55 -9.40 6.09
N GLY A 17 -16.54 -10.26 5.80
CA GLY A 17 -16.86 -10.68 4.43
C GLY A 17 -15.82 -11.64 3.80
N LEU A 18 -14.97 -12.26 4.61
CA LEU A 18 -13.87 -13.12 4.17
C LEU A 18 -14.26 -14.60 4.16
N THR A 19 -13.74 -15.34 3.17
CA THR A 19 -13.89 -16.79 3.08
C THR A 19 -12.70 -17.48 3.75
N PRO A 20 -12.91 -18.35 4.77
CA PRO A 20 -11.80 -19.00 5.44
C PRO A 20 -10.94 -19.85 4.51
N GLY A 21 -9.62 -19.61 4.52
CA GLY A 21 -8.65 -20.38 3.73
C GLY A 21 -8.61 -20.02 2.24
N VAL A 22 -9.30 -18.96 1.82
CA VAL A 22 -9.32 -18.50 0.44
C VAL A 22 -9.02 -17.01 0.44
N VAL A 23 -7.98 -16.61 -0.31
CA VAL A 23 -7.77 -15.20 -0.66
C VAL A 23 -8.47 -14.98 -1.99
N GLN A 24 -9.55 -14.20 -1.98
CA GLN A 24 -10.29 -13.85 -3.18
C GLN A 24 -9.60 -12.71 -3.93
N GLN A 25 -9.76 -12.66 -5.25
CA GLN A 25 -9.08 -11.67 -6.09
C GLN A 25 -9.36 -10.22 -5.68
N TRP A 26 -10.57 -9.93 -5.21
CA TRP A 26 -10.96 -8.60 -4.74
C TRP A 26 -10.22 -8.17 -3.47
N GLU A 27 -9.70 -9.10 -2.68
CA GLU A 27 -8.97 -8.80 -1.43
C GLU A 27 -7.64 -8.06 -1.70
N ASP A 28 -7.12 -8.18 -2.93
CA ASP A 28 -5.95 -7.42 -3.38
C ASP A 28 -6.31 -6.08 -4.06
N GLY A 29 -7.60 -5.82 -4.28
CA GLY A 29 -8.11 -4.52 -4.71
C GLY A 29 -8.10 -3.49 -3.58
N ARG A 30 -8.50 -2.25 -3.89
CA ARG A 30 -8.60 -1.18 -2.88
C ARG A 30 -9.73 -1.51 -1.92
N ARG A 31 -9.40 -1.68 -0.63
CA ARG A 31 -10.36 -2.03 0.42
C ARG A 31 -10.79 -0.84 1.25
N ASP A 32 -9.99 0.22 1.25
CA ASP A 32 -10.20 1.36 2.13
C ASP A 32 -10.53 2.66 1.37
N ASN A 33 -10.99 3.66 2.11
CA ASN A 33 -11.38 4.97 1.59
C ASN A 33 -10.29 6.03 1.87
N THR A 34 -10.60 7.30 1.65
CA THR A 34 -9.71 8.44 1.96
C THR A 34 -10.20 9.27 3.13
N GLU A 35 -11.00 8.70 4.02
CA GLU A 35 -11.44 9.42 5.21
C GLU A 35 -10.24 9.71 6.14
N PRO A 36 -10.33 10.76 6.95
CA PRO A 36 -9.33 11.03 7.98
C PRO A 36 -9.13 9.81 8.88
N GLY A 37 -7.91 9.29 8.94
CA GLY A 37 -7.58 8.11 9.75
C GLY A 37 -7.19 6.88 8.93
N HIS A 38 -7.48 6.90 7.64
CA HIS A 38 -7.37 5.74 6.77
C HIS A 38 -6.06 5.75 5.99
N ALA A 39 -5.49 4.55 5.79
CA ALA A 39 -4.26 4.36 5.05
C ALA A 39 -4.21 2.97 4.45
N GLU A 40 -3.88 2.90 3.17
CA GLU A 40 -3.71 1.66 2.42
C GLU A 40 -2.39 1.71 1.65
N VAL A 41 -1.77 0.55 1.46
CA VAL A 41 -0.52 0.42 0.70
C VAL A 41 -0.50 -0.90 -0.06
N TRP A 42 -0.15 -0.82 -1.34
CA TRP A 42 0.36 -1.98 -2.09
C TRP A 42 1.86 -1.97 -1.98
N TYR A 43 2.39 -2.92 -1.23
CA TYR A 43 3.78 -2.99 -0.80
C TYR A 43 4.46 -4.17 -1.47
N PHE A 44 5.61 -3.90 -2.09
CA PHE A 44 6.47 -4.91 -2.71
C PHE A 44 7.89 -4.71 -2.20
N ASP A 45 8.51 -5.77 -1.69
CA ASP A 45 9.90 -5.76 -1.30
C ASP A 45 10.67 -6.93 -1.90
N ALA A 46 11.98 -6.74 -1.98
CA ALA A 46 12.90 -7.77 -2.41
C ALA A 46 14.25 -7.57 -1.73
N THR A 47 14.93 -8.70 -1.48
CA THR A 47 16.38 -8.73 -1.29
C THR A 47 16.98 -9.39 -2.53
N MET A 48 17.85 -8.68 -3.22
CA MET A 48 18.52 -9.16 -4.42
C MET A 48 19.75 -10.00 -4.08
N ASP A 49 20.24 -10.77 -5.04
CA ASP A 49 21.38 -11.70 -4.86
C ASP A 49 22.67 -10.99 -4.46
N ASP A 50 22.86 -9.71 -4.84
CA ASP A 50 24.01 -8.91 -4.47
C ASP A 50 23.93 -8.30 -3.06
N GLY A 51 22.82 -8.53 -2.36
CA GLY A 51 22.54 -7.99 -1.02
C GLY A 51 21.73 -6.69 -1.01
N THR A 52 21.46 -6.08 -2.18
CA THR A 52 20.61 -4.89 -2.30
C THR A 52 19.21 -5.19 -1.80
N LYS A 53 18.61 -4.25 -1.08
CA LYS A 53 17.24 -4.33 -0.58
C LYS A 53 16.41 -3.25 -1.24
N THR A 54 15.23 -3.61 -1.70
CA THR A 54 14.31 -2.66 -2.29
C THR A 54 12.95 -2.77 -1.65
N VAL A 55 12.32 -1.63 -1.40
CA VAL A 55 10.93 -1.52 -0.97
C VAL A 55 10.24 -0.54 -1.91
N VAL A 56 9.07 -0.93 -2.43
CA VAL A 56 8.24 -0.10 -3.27
C VAL A 56 6.82 -0.10 -2.70
N GLY A 57 6.31 1.08 -2.36
CA GLY A 57 4.97 1.25 -1.83
C GLY A 57 4.14 2.20 -2.68
N PHE A 58 3.02 1.72 -3.20
CA PHE A 58 2.00 2.54 -3.85
C PHE A 58 0.92 2.86 -2.83
N ARG A 59 0.59 4.14 -2.65
CA ARG A 59 -0.42 4.57 -1.67
C ARG A 59 -1.44 5.49 -2.33
N PRO A 60 -2.73 5.39 -1.95
CA PRO A 60 -3.76 6.36 -2.34
C PRO A 60 -3.76 7.61 -1.42
N VAL A 61 -3.24 7.48 -0.21
CA VAL A 61 -3.15 8.55 0.80
C VAL A 61 -1.71 8.68 1.28
N ASP A 62 -1.24 9.90 1.48
CA ASP A 62 0.08 10.18 2.04
C ASP A 62 0.05 10.04 3.57
N PRO A 63 0.81 9.09 4.16
CA PRO A 63 0.85 8.92 5.61
C PRO A 63 1.49 10.12 6.34
N ALA A 64 2.39 10.88 5.68
CA ALA A 64 3.00 12.09 6.24
C ALA A 64 2.06 13.31 6.17
N GLY A 65 1.14 13.31 5.21
CA GLY A 65 0.01 14.26 5.13
C GLY A 65 -1.02 14.10 6.25
N GLY A 66 -0.81 13.11 7.12
CA GLY A 66 -1.30 13.14 8.49
C GLY A 66 -2.79 12.92 8.62
N MET A 67 -3.34 11.95 7.90
CA MET A 67 -4.72 11.50 8.15
C MET A 67 -5.75 12.63 8.02
N ALA A 68 -5.46 13.68 7.24
CA ALA A 68 -6.37 14.79 7.01
C ALA A 68 -7.52 14.44 6.06
N GLY A 69 -7.45 13.24 5.46
CA GLY A 69 -8.36 12.75 4.44
C GLY A 69 -8.06 13.32 3.05
N GLY A 70 -8.69 12.72 2.04
CA GLY A 70 -8.51 13.04 0.63
C GLY A 70 -7.47 12.18 -0.09
N GLU A 71 -7.55 12.20 -1.41
CA GLU A 71 -6.62 11.50 -2.30
C GLU A 71 -5.28 12.25 -2.31
N ALA A 72 -4.21 11.56 -1.89
CA ALA A 72 -2.83 12.04 -2.00
C ALA A 72 -1.92 10.90 -2.48
N PRO A 73 -2.08 10.45 -3.74
CA PRO A 73 -1.38 9.29 -4.23
C PRO A 73 0.12 9.51 -4.30
N ASN A 74 0.88 8.51 -3.87
CA ASN A 74 2.33 8.59 -3.87
C ASN A 74 2.98 7.23 -4.13
N LEU A 75 4.18 7.31 -4.70
CA LEU A 75 5.11 6.20 -4.86
C LEU A 75 6.28 6.40 -3.91
N ASN A 76 6.45 5.47 -2.97
CA ASN A 76 7.64 5.38 -2.15
C ASN A 76 8.57 4.31 -2.72
N ILE A 77 9.86 4.64 -2.85
CA ILE A 77 10.91 3.70 -3.21
C ILE A 77 12.02 3.85 -2.20
N ASN A 78 12.37 2.78 -1.50
CA ASN A 78 13.56 2.71 -0.68
C ASN A 78 14.51 1.68 -1.29
N ILE A 79 15.78 2.04 -1.43
CA ILE A 79 16.85 1.14 -1.87
C ILE A 79 17.94 1.20 -0.81
N THR A 80 18.28 0.06 -0.22
CA THR A 80 19.45 -0.07 0.64
C THR A 80 20.51 -0.86 -0.13
N THR A 81 21.67 -0.28 -0.36
CA THR A 81 22.78 -0.94 -1.05
C THR A 81 23.39 -2.05 -0.19
N PRO A 82 24.21 -2.95 -0.77
CA PRO A 82 24.85 -4.03 -0.02
C PRO A 82 25.79 -3.53 1.10
N ASP A 83 26.36 -2.34 0.96
CA ASP A 83 27.18 -1.66 1.97
C ASP A 83 26.37 -0.85 2.99
N GLY A 84 25.03 -0.80 2.83
CA GLY A 84 24.10 -0.22 3.80
C GLY A 84 23.76 1.25 3.57
N GLU A 85 24.06 1.82 2.41
CA GLU A 85 23.62 3.17 2.04
C GLU A 85 22.13 3.15 1.64
N ASP A 86 21.36 4.09 2.19
CA ASP A 86 19.92 4.22 1.94
C ASP A 86 19.60 5.33 0.95
N PHE A 87 18.80 4.99 -0.07
CA PHE A 87 18.18 5.92 -1.00
C PHE A 87 16.67 5.86 -0.83
N VAL A 88 16.06 6.99 -0.45
CA VAL A 88 14.62 7.10 -0.21
C VAL A 88 14.01 8.12 -1.15
N GLY A 89 13.02 7.69 -1.93
CA GLY A 89 12.20 8.53 -2.80
C GLY A 89 10.75 8.51 -2.35
N MET A 90 10.11 9.68 -2.35
CA MET A 90 8.67 9.85 -2.17
C MET A 90 8.16 10.74 -3.29
N ILE A 91 7.46 10.14 -4.26
CA ILE A 91 7.00 10.82 -5.47
C ILE A 91 5.50 11.03 -5.35
N GLN A 92 5.08 12.29 -5.23
CA GLN A 92 3.67 12.66 -5.21
C GLN A 92 3.11 12.66 -6.63
N VAL A 93 1.88 12.14 -6.78
CA VAL A 93 1.20 11.98 -8.06
C VAL A 93 -0.18 12.63 -7.97
N PRO A 94 -0.58 13.47 -8.94
CA PRO A 94 -1.93 14.01 -8.94
C PRO A 94 -2.97 12.89 -8.96
N ALA A 95 -4.05 13.03 -8.19
CA ALA A 95 -5.14 12.05 -8.16
C ALA A 95 -5.70 11.74 -9.56
N SER A 96 -5.78 12.76 -10.44
CA SER A 96 -6.21 12.61 -11.82
C SER A 96 -5.31 11.72 -12.69
N ASP A 97 -4.06 11.49 -12.26
CA ASP A 97 -3.06 10.66 -12.94
C ASP A 97 -2.86 9.31 -12.24
N SER A 98 -3.76 8.96 -11.31
CA SER A 98 -3.73 7.71 -10.54
C SER A 98 -5.01 6.89 -10.73
N SER A 99 -4.89 5.57 -10.61
CA SER A 99 -6.03 4.67 -10.51
C SER A 99 -5.70 3.44 -9.67
N MET A 100 -6.70 2.93 -8.94
CA MET A 100 -6.63 1.69 -8.18
C MET A 100 -7.90 0.89 -8.44
N ALA A 101 -7.76 -0.39 -8.80
CA ALA A 101 -8.91 -1.27 -8.99
C ALA A 101 -9.52 -1.69 -7.65
N LEU A 102 -10.82 -1.97 -7.65
CA LEU A 102 -11.57 -2.41 -6.46
C LEU A 102 -11.64 -3.94 -6.34
N ASP A 103 -11.42 -4.66 -7.43
CA ASP A 103 -11.69 -6.11 -7.54
C ASP A 103 -10.46 -6.95 -7.90
N HIS A 104 -9.28 -6.32 -8.05
CA HIS A 104 -8.00 -6.99 -8.29
C HIS A 104 -6.81 -6.07 -7.97
N ALA A 105 -5.61 -6.67 -7.91
CA ALA A 105 -4.35 -5.95 -7.75
C ALA A 105 -3.98 -5.14 -9.02
N GLU A 106 -4.49 -3.92 -9.14
CA GLU A 106 -4.01 -2.95 -10.12
C GLU A 106 -3.89 -1.56 -9.49
N VAL A 107 -2.68 -1.00 -9.53
CA VAL A 107 -2.39 0.37 -9.11
C VAL A 107 -1.53 1.04 -10.18
N ALA A 108 -2.02 2.15 -10.73
CA ALA A 108 -1.30 2.93 -11.72
C ALA A 108 -1.02 4.34 -11.22
N LEU A 109 0.26 4.73 -11.23
CA LEU A 109 0.74 6.07 -10.90
C LEU A 109 1.49 6.64 -12.11
N ARG A 110 0.75 7.24 -13.05
CA ARG A 110 1.22 7.43 -14.44
C ARG A 110 2.27 8.52 -14.59
N SER A 111 2.20 9.57 -13.79
CA SER A 111 3.15 10.69 -13.86
C SER A 111 4.45 10.43 -13.09
N ALA A 112 4.50 9.43 -12.21
CA ALA A 112 5.68 9.07 -11.43
C ALA A 112 6.89 8.67 -12.28
N PHE A 113 6.66 8.20 -13.51
CA PHE A 113 7.70 7.67 -14.40
C PHE A 113 7.99 8.55 -15.62
N ARG A 114 7.40 9.75 -15.72
CA ARG A 114 7.74 10.68 -16.81
C ARG A 114 9.12 11.25 -16.55
N ARG A 115 10.12 10.81 -17.33
CA ARG A 115 11.45 11.44 -17.38
C ARG A 115 11.27 12.94 -17.68
N ARG A 116 11.93 13.78 -16.89
CA ARG A 116 12.22 15.17 -17.30
C ARG A 116 13.29 15.18 -18.37
#